data_AF-A0A4R8C501-F1
#
_entry.id   AF-A0A4R8C501-F1
#
_cell.length_a   1.000
_cell.length_b   1.000
_cell.length_c   1.000
_cell.angle_alpha   90.00
_cell.angle_beta   90.00
_cell.angle_gamma   90.00
#
_symmetry.space_group_name_H-M   'P 1'
#
loop_
_entity.id
_entity.type
_entity.pdbx_description
1 polymer ?
#
loop_
_entity_poly.entity_id
_entity_poly.type
_entity_poly.pdbx_seq_one_letter_code
_entity_poly.pdbx_strand_id
1 'polypeptide(L)'
;MARLHVVTGKGGTGKTTVAAAMALSLAEEGKRVLLCEVEGRQGLAQLFDVPPLPYVERRIAQGPGGGEVFALAVDAEAALLEYLDMYYHLGRAGKALEKVGAIDFVTTIAPGLRDVLLTGKVYEATRRKAHGRLAYDAVVLDAPPTGRIGRFLNVNHEVAGLAKVGPIRNQADAIMGMLRSDVTRVHLVTLLEEMPVQETLDAVEQLEKIDLRIGSIVVNMVRNSPLDDDALALAVKEKLPAAELTRGLKAAGITVGADLVETLANEAHDHAIRVGLERENRDRIDALGKKVVELELQPEGIDHGALFDLAEELRHE
;
A
#
# COMPACT_ATOMS: atom_id res chain seq x y z
N MET A 1 2.78 16.70 11.70
CA MET A 1 2.60 15.24 11.56
C MET A 1 1.83 15.00 10.27
N ALA A 2 2.22 14.01 9.47
CA ALA A 2 1.45 13.63 8.28
C ALA A 2 0.05 13.16 8.69
N ARG A 3 -0.93 13.35 7.80
CA ARG A 3 -2.31 12.89 7.99
C ARG A 3 -2.84 12.13 6.80
N LEU A 4 -2.30 12.35 5.60
CA LEU A 4 -2.58 11.53 4.42
C LEU A 4 -1.38 10.62 4.17
N HIS A 5 -1.62 9.32 4.26
CA HIS A 5 -0.65 8.27 3.98
C HIS A 5 -1.07 7.57 2.69
N VAL A 6 -0.28 7.71 1.64
CA VAL A 6 -0.54 7.05 0.36
C VAL A 6 0.32 5.80 0.29
N VAL A 7 -0.28 4.62 0.20
CA VAL A 7 0.43 3.34 0.15
C VAL A 7 0.39 2.82 -1.28
N THR A 8 1.55 2.66 -1.91
CA THR A 8 1.72 2.13 -3.27
C THR A 8 2.78 1.02 -3.27
N GLY A 9 3.07 0.41 -4.41
CA GLY A 9 3.89 -0.79 -4.55
C GLY A 9 3.50 -1.60 -5.78
N LYS A 10 4.40 -2.46 -6.27
CA LYS A 10 4.09 -3.35 -7.39
C LYS A 10 2.87 -4.24 -7.09
N GLY A 11 2.17 -4.71 -8.12
CA GLY A 11 1.10 -5.70 -7.95
C GLY A 11 1.62 -6.95 -7.22
N GLY A 12 0.93 -7.39 -6.17
CA GLY A 12 1.31 -8.58 -5.39
C GLY A 12 2.25 -8.34 -4.19
N THR A 13 2.80 -7.14 -4.00
CA THR A 13 3.73 -6.88 -2.86
C THR A 13 3.06 -6.71 -1.49
N GLY A 14 1.72 -6.71 -1.43
CA GLY A 14 0.97 -6.59 -0.17
C GLY A 14 0.46 -5.18 0.19
N LYS A 15 0.37 -4.25 -0.78
CA LYS A 15 -0.15 -2.87 -0.57
C LYS A 15 -1.40 -2.80 0.32
N THR A 16 -2.46 -3.53 -0.02
CA THR A 16 -3.74 -3.49 0.70
C THR A 16 -3.57 -3.94 2.16
N THR A 17 -2.80 -5.00 2.39
CA THR A 17 -2.45 -5.51 3.72
C THR A 17 -1.67 -4.47 4.52
N VAL A 18 -0.62 -3.88 3.93
CA VAL A 18 0.20 -2.85 4.59
C VAL A 18 -0.62 -1.58 4.86
N ALA A 19 -1.51 -1.18 3.96
CA ALA A 19 -2.40 -0.03 4.16
C ALA A 19 -3.37 -0.26 5.32
N ALA A 20 -3.91 -1.49 5.44
CA ALA A 20 -4.76 -1.87 6.56
C ALA A 20 -3.99 -1.91 7.89
N ALA A 21 -2.81 -2.52 7.92
CA ALA A 21 -1.93 -2.54 9.09
C ALA A 21 -1.53 -1.12 9.51
N MET A 22 -1.21 -0.24 8.56
CA MET A 22 -0.91 1.17 8.81
C MET A 22 -2.13 1.91 9.37
N ALA A 23 -3.34 1.65 8.86
CA ALA A 23 -4.55 2.25 9.40
C ALA A 23 -4.82 1.82 10.83
N LEU A 24 -4.61 0.53 11.16
CA LEU A 24 -4.71 0.00 12.52
C LEU A 24 -3.64 0.59 13.44
N SER A 25 -2.40 0.73 12.95
CA SER A 25 -1.27 1.32 13.66
C SER A 25 -1.53 2.80 14.01
N LEU A 26 -2.18 3.55 13.12
CA LEU A 26 -2.54 4.95 13.35
C LEU A 26 -3.79 5.12 14.23
N ALA A 27 -4.65 4.10 14.33
CA ALA A 27 -5.92 4.12 15.06
C ALA A 27 -5.76 3.76 16.54
N GLU A 28 -4.87 4.47 17.22
CA GLU A 28 -4.61 4.32 18.66
C GLU A 28 -5.50 5.23 19.51
N GLU A 29 -5.76 4.85 20.75
CA GLU A 29 -6.21 5.75 21.83
C GLU A 29 -7.38 6.68 21.43
N GLY A 30 -8.44 6.09 20.87
CA GLY A 30 -9.65 6.83 20.48
C GLY A 30 -9.51 7.67 19.20
N LYS A 31 -8.37 7.60 18.50
CA LYS A 31 -8.21 8.19 17.15
C LYS A 31 -9.09 7.48 16.14
N ARG A 32 -9.54 8.23 15.14
CA ARG A 32 -10.35 7.74 14.03
C ARG A 32 -9.55 7.83 12.74
N VAL A 33 -9.37 6.70 12.07
CA VAL A 33 -8.62 6.61 10.81
C VAL A 33 -9.55 6.16 9.69
N LEU A 34 -9.42 6.77 8.51
CA LEU A 34 -10.12 6.34 7.32
C LEU A 34 -9.16 5.62 6.36
N LEU A 35 -9.49 4.40 5.97
CA LEU A 35 -8.81 3.59 4.97
C LEU A 35 -9.61 3.62 3.65
N CYS A 36 -9.02 4.20 2.61
CA CYS A 36 -9.64 4.34 1.31
C CYS A 36 -9.01 3.38 0.29
N GLU A 37 -9.81 2.71 -0.54
CA GLU A 37 -9.34 2.09 -1.79
C GLU A 37 -9.94 2.80 -3.00
N VAL A 38 -9.21 2.87 -4.11
CA VAL A 38 -9.61 3.62 -5.32
C VAL A 38 -9.59 2.79 -6.61
N GLU A 39 -9.16 1.53 -6.53
CA GLU A 39 -9.05 0.65 -7.71
C GLU A 39 -10.35 -0.11 -8.01
N GLY A 40 -11.36 -0.03 -7.13
CA GLY A 40 -12.65 -0.72 -7.30
C GLY A 40 -12.56 -2.24 -7.21
N ARG A 41 -11.51 -2.76 -6.56
CA ARG A 41 -11.25 -4.21 -6.46
C ARG A 41 -11.93 -4.86 -5.26
N GLN A 42 -12.51 -4.06 -4.36
CA GLN A 42 -13.08 -4.55 -3.10
C GLN A 42 -12.03 -5.29 -2.27
N GLY A 43 -10.77 -4.83 -2.36
CA GLY A 43 -9.65 -5.46 -1.68
C GLY A 43 -9.78 -5.36 -0.16
N LEU A 44 -10.34 -4.24 0.33
CA LEU A 44 -10.60 -4.07 1.76
C LEU A 44 -11.72 -5.00 2.24
N ALA A 45 -12.78 -5.17 1.45
CA ALA A 45 -13.88 -6.07 1.82
C ALA A 45 -13.38 -7.52 1.96
N GLN A 46 -12.54 -7.97 1.01
CA GLN A 46 -11.93 -9.29 1.05
C GLN A 46 -10.97 -9.45 2.24
N LEU A 47 -10.10 -8.47 2.47
CA LEU A 47 -9.11 -8.51 3.55
C LEU A 47 -9.75 -8.56 4.94
N PHE A 48 -10.86 -7.84 5.14
CA PHE A 48 -11.61 -7.83 6.39
C PHE A 48 -12.75 -8.86 6.43
N ASP A 49 -12.84 -9.77 5.44
CA ASP A 49 -13.88 -10.80 5.33
C ASP A 49 -15.32 -10.26 5.54
N VAL A 50 -15.63 -9.14 4.88
CA VAL A 50 -16.95 -8.49 4.92
C VAL A 50 -17.59 -8.45 3.53
N PRO A 51 -18.93 -8.31 3.45
CA PRO A 51 -19.60 -8.07 2.16
C PRO A 51 -19.03 -6.82 1.45
N PRO A 52 -19.17 -6.74 0.10
CA PRO A 52 -18.70 -5.59 -0.67
C PRO A 52 -19.12 -4.26 -0.04
N LEU A 53 -18.15 -3.35 0.08
CA LEU A 53 -18.34 -2.05 0.71
C LEU A 53 -19.13 -1.15 -0.26
N PRO A 54 -20.25 -0.55 0.18
CA PRO A 54 -20.91 0.48 -0.60
C PRO A 54 -20.06 1.77 -0.60
N TYR A 55 -20.44 2.73 -1.44
CA TYR A 55 -19.85 4.08 -1.46
C TYR A 55 -20.32 4.92 -0.25
N VAL A 56 -20.03 4.45 0.96
CA VAL A 56 -20.31 5.10 2.25
C VAL A 56 -19.22 4.67 3.24
N GLU A 57 -18.75 5.62 4.05
CA GLU A 57 -17.79 5.34 5.12
C GLU A 57 -18.39 4.38 6.16
N ARG A 58 -17.72 3.24 6.42
CA ARG A 58 -18.17 2.24 7.39
C ARG A 58 -17.05 1.87 8.35
N ARG A 59 -17.37 1.74 9.64
CA ARG A 59 -16.43 1.19 10.62
C ARG A 59 -16.19 -0.28 10.29
N ILE A 60 -14.94 -0.67 10.07
CA ILE A 60 -14.55 -2.04 9.70
C ILE A 60 -13.71 -2.74 10.77
N ALA A 61 -13.00 -1.97 11.61
CA ALA A 61 -12.21 -2.52 12.70
C ALA A 61 -12.14 -1.56 13.90
N GLN A 62 -11.82 -2.12 15.05
CA GLN A 62 -11.46 -1.37 16.25
C GLN A 62 -9.94 -1.44 16.40
N GLY A 63 -9.30 -0.28 16.46
CA GLY A 63 -7.85 -0.17 16.67
C GLY A 63 -7.47 -0.32 18.15
N PRO A 64 -6.16 -0.40 18.45
CA PRO A 64 -5.65 -0.48 19.81
C PRO A 64 -6.12 0.68 20.70
N GLY A 65 -6.32 0.43 22.00
CA GLY A 65 -6.70 1.49 22.95
C GLY A 65 -8.05 2.15 22.66
N GLY A 66 -8.92 1.50 21.87
CA GLY A 66 -10.26 2.00 21.56
C GLY A 66 -10.36 2.94 20.36
N GLY A 67 -9.31 3.03 19.52
CA GLY A 67 -9.42 3.73 18.24
C GLY A 67 -10.33 3.02 17.24
N GLU A 68 -10.62 3.69 16.14
CA GLU A 68 -11.57 3.20 15.13
C GLU A 68 -10.99 3.30 13.72
N VAL A 69 -11.11 2.21 12.95
CA VAL A 69 -10.81 2.21 11.52
C VAL A 69 -12.11 2.17 10.73
N PHE A 70 -12.29 3.18 9.89
CA PHE A 70 -13.36 3.27 8.91
C PHE A 70 -12.78 2.93 7.54
N ALA A 71 -13.58 2.33 6.66
CA ALA A 71 -13.22 2.09 5.28
C ALA A 71 -14.17 2.80 4.32
N LEU A 72 -13.62 3.19 3.17
CA LEU A 72 -14.35 3.70 2.03
C LEU A 72 -13.78 3.09 0.75
N ALA A 73 -14.60 2.29 0.05
CA ALA A 73 -14.33 1.93 -1.33
C ALA A 73 -14.79 3.09 -2.21
N VAL A 74 -13.85 3.89 -2.71
CA VAL A 74 -14.15 5.07 -3.51
C VAL A 74 -14.57 4.61 -4.91
N ASP A 75 -15.76 5.01 -5.31
CA ASP A 75 -16.31 4.75 -6.63
C ASP A 75 -16.28 6.04 -7.46
N ALA A 76 -15.70 5.97 -8.66
CA ALA A 76 -15.51 7.15 -9.49
C ALA A 76 -16.85 7.67 -10.06
N GLU A 77 -17.81 6.79 -10.33
CA GLU A 77 -19.11 7.17 -10.88
C GLU A 77 -19.95 7.88 -9.82
N ALA A 78 -20.03 7.30 -8.62
CA ALA A 78 -20.68 7.92 -7.47
C ALA A 78 -20.01 9.24 -7.07
N ALA A 79 -18.68 9.31 -7.11
CA ALA A 79 -17.94 10.55 -6.86
C ALA A 79 -18.23 11.63 -7.93
N LEU A 80 -18.41 11.25 -9.21
CA LEU A 80 -18.84 12.19 -10.24
C LEU A 80 -20.23 12.74 -9.95
N LEU A 81 -21.19 11.88 -9.61
CA LEU A 81 -22.56 12.30 -9.30
C LEU A 81 -22.59 13.26 -8.09
N GLU A 82 -21.82 12.93 -7.03
CA GLU A 82 -21.62 13.79 -5.86
C GLU A 82 -21.01 15.14 -6.26
N TYR A 83 -19.96 15.12 -7.09
CA TYR A 83 -19.31 16.34 -7.60
C TYR A 83 -20.28 17.22 -8.38
N LEU A 84 -21.05 16.63 -9.30
CA LEU A 84 -21.95 17.39 -10.15
C LEU A 84 -23.11 18.00 -9.36
N ASP A 85 -23.64 17.30 -8.35
CA ASP A 85 -24.68 17.86 -7.48
C ASP A 85 -24.17 19.05 -6.66
N MET A 86 -22.94 18.94 -6.12
CA MET A 86 -22.30 20.02 -5.35
C MET A 86 -22.05 21.29 -6.17
N TYR A 87 -21.54 21.17 -7.40
CA TYR A 87 -21.08 22.32 -8.18
C TYR A 87 -22.10 22.85 -9.19
N TYR A 88 -23.04 22.01 -9.65
CA TYR A 88 -24.03 22.38 -10.67
C TYR A 88 -25.47 22.35 -10.14
N HIS A 89 -25.68 22.07 -8.85
CA HIS A 89 -26.99 22.05 -8.18
C HIS A 89 -28.04 21.26 -8.96
N LEU A 90 -27.68 20.03 -9.33
CA LEU A 90 -28.47 19.22 -10.26
C LEU A 90 -29.83 18.80 -9.71
N GLY A 91 -30.10 18.85 -8.41
CA GLY A 91 -31.44 18.66 -7.85
C GLY A 91 -32.16 17.43 -8.43
N ARG A 92 -33.39 17.59 -8.93
CA ARG A 92 -34.15 16.49 -9.57
C ARG A 92 -33.61 16.04 -10.94
N ALA A 93 -32.70 16.79 -11.57
CA ALA A 93 -32.08 16.47 -12.86
C ALA A 93 -30.91 15.46 -12.75
N GLY A 94 -30.37 15.22 -11.55
CA GLY A 94 -29.34 14.19 -11.32
C GLY A 94 -29.81 12.78 -11.73
N LYS A 95 -31.09 12.47 -11.53
CA LYS A 95 -31.72 11.20 -11.97
C LYS A 95 -31.81 11.05 -13.50
N ALA A 96 -31.77 12.15 -14.25
CA ALA A 96 -31.74 12.10 -15.71
C ALA A 96 -30.32 11.79 -16.23
N LEU A 97 -29.27 12.27 -15.54
CA LEU A 97 -27.87 11.91 -15.81
C LEU A 97 -27.56 10.44 -15.47
N GLU A 98 -28.16 9.88 -14.42
CA GLU A 98 -28.14 8.42 -14.16
C GLU A 98 -28.71 7.62 -15.35
N LYS A 99 -29.75 8.13 -16.03
CA LYS A 99 -30.39 7.47 -17.18
C LYS A 99 -29.70 7.70 -18.52
N VAL A 100 -29.03 8.85 -18.69
CA VAL A 100 -28.31 9.22 -19.92
C VAL A 100 -26.86 8.69 -19.90
N GLY A 101 -26.41 8.15 -18.77
CA GLY A 101 -25.13 7.45 -18.65
C GLY A 101 -24.01 8.38 -18.18
N ALA A 102 -23.94 8.64 -16.87
CA ALA A 102 -22.73 9.16 -16.22
C ALA A 102 -21.48 8.30 -16.55
N ILE A 103 -21.70 7.02 -16.86
CA ILE A 103 -20.74 6.03 -17.36
C ILE A 103 -19.98 6.55 -18.60
N ASP A 104 -20.67 7.14 -19.59
CA ASP A 104 -20.03 7.67 -20.80
C ASP A 104 -19.22 8.95 -20.52
N PHE A 105 -19.57 9.74 -19.51
CA PHE A 105 -18.84 10.97 -19.22
C PHE A 105 -17.47 10.69 -18.56
N VAL A 106 -17.40 9.71 -17.66
CA VAL A 106 -16.14 9.29 -17.00
C VAL A 106 -15.27 8.48 -17.95
N THR A 107 -15.86 7.50 -18.65
CA THR A 107 -15.10 6.54 -19.48
C THR A 107 -14.78 7.07 -20.88
N THR A 108 -15.63 7.93 -21.45
CA THR A 108 -15.55 8.31 -22.87
C THR A 108 -14.98 9.71 -23.11
N ILE A 109 -15.00 10.62 -22.11
CA ILE A 109 -14.62 12.04 -22.32
C ILE A 109 -13.27 12.41 -21.68
N ALA A 110 -12.86 11.78 -20.56
CA ALA A 110 -11.67 12.23 -19.84
C ALA A 110 -11.02 11.14 -18.96
N PRO A 111 -10.02 10.38 -19.48
CA PRO A 111 -9.29 9.37 -18.70
C PRO A 111 -8.71 9.91 -17.38
N GLY A 112 -8.36 11.20 -17.34
CA GLY A 112 -7.82 11.86 -16.15
C GLY A 112 -8.84 12.39 -15.15
N LEU A 113 -10.10 12.57 -15.56
CA LEU A 113 -11.16 13.03 -14.65
C LEU A 113 -11.43 11.99 -13.54
N ARG A 114 -11.31 10.70 -13.86
CA ARG A 114 -11.43 9.62 -12.88
C ARG A 114 -10.45 9.82 -11.72
N ASP A 115 -9.17 10.03 -12.00
CA ASP A 115 -8.14 10.18 -10.97
C ASP A 115 -8.36 11.46 -10.14
N VAL A 116 -8.87 12.52 -10.76
CA VAL A 116 -9.23 13.78 -10.08
C VAL A 116 -10.39 13.58 -9.11
N LEU A 117 -11.41 12.81 -9.49
CA LEU A 117 -12.55 12.51 -8.63
C LEU A 117 -12.12 11.65 -7.44
N LEU A 118 -11.32 10.60 -7.70
CA LEU A 118 -10.81 9.69 -6.67
C LEU A 118 -9.92 10.44 -5.66
N THR A 119 -8.92 11.18 -6.15
CA THR A 119 -8.04 12.01 -5.29
C THR A 119 -8.81 13.14 -4.62
N GLY A 120 -9.82 13.70 -5.28
CA GLY A 120 -10.73 14.71 -4.72
C GLY A 120 -11.51 14.20 -3.52
N LYS A 121 -12.01 12.96 -3.55
CA LYS A 121 -12.71 12.35 -2.41
C LYS A 121 -11.77 12.12 -1.21
N VAL A 122 -10.56 11.65 -1.47
CA VAL A 122 -9.53 11.48 -0.43
C VAL A 122 -9.11 12.83 0.17
N TYR A 123 -8.96 13.86 -0.67
CA TYR A 123 -8.69 15.24 -0.26
C TYR A 123 -9.80 15.79 0.64
N GLU A 124 -11.06 15.60 0.25
CA GLU A 124 -12.24 15.99 1.03
C GLU A 124 -12.22 15.32 2.41
N ALA A 125 -12.08 13.99 2.46
CA ALA A 125 -12.04 13.23 3.70
C ALA A 125 -10.89 13.69 4.64
N THR A 126 -9.72 14.00 4.08
CA THR A 126 -8.56 14.49 4.84
C THR A 126 -8.82 15.86 5.48
N ARG A 127 -9.68 16.70 4.89
CA ARG A 127 -9.95 18.08 5.37
C ARG A 127 -11.29 18.24 6.06
N ARG A 128 -12.19 17.28 5.94
CA ARG A 128 -13.54 17.33 6.49
C ARG A 128 -13.51 17.57 7.99
N LYS A 129 -14.33 18.53 8.43
CA LYS A 129 -14.55 18.81 9.85
C LYS A 129 -15.97 18.41 10.25
N ALA A 130 -16.09 17.80 11.42
CA ALA A 130 -17.35 17.49 12.09
C ALA A 130 -17.29 18.08 13.50
N HIS A 131 -18.29 18.87 13.88
CA HIS A 131 -18.35 19.53 15.20
C HIS A 131 -17.07 20.32 15.56
N GLY A 132 -16.51 21.06 14.60
CA GLY A 132 -15.35 21.93 14.80
C GLY A 132 -13.97 21.24 14.80
N ARG A 133 -13.93 19.90 14.87
CA ARG A 133 -12.71 19.08 14.76
C ARG A 133 -12.65 18.33 13.44
N LEU A 134 -11.49 17.82 13.07
CA LEU A 134 -11.35 16.94 11.91
C LEU A 134 -12.19 15.67 12.12
N ALA A 135 -12.81 15.17 11.05
CA ALA A 135 -13.61 13.95 11.12
C ALA A 135 -12.73 12.71 11.37
N TYR A 136 -11.52 12.72 10.79
CA TYR A 136 -10.50 11.68 10.95
C TYR A 136 -9.15 12.31 11.31
N ASP A 137 -8.44 11.65 12.21
CA ASP A 137 -7.10 12.02 12.64
C ASP A 137 -6.09 11.75 11.51
N ALA A 138 -6.24 10.61 10.82
CA ALA A 138 -5.47 10.24 9.64
C ALA A 138 -6.35 9.58 8.55
N VAL A 139 -5.87 9.63 7.32
CA VAL A 139 -6.43 8.97 6.14
C VAL A 139 -5.31 8.15 5.49
N VAL A 140 -5.55 6.86 5.28
CA VAL A 140 -4.67 5.95 4.56
C VAL A 140 -5.33 5.62 3.22
N LEU A 141 -4.59 5.78 2.13
CA LEU A 141 -5.03 5.47 0.78
C LEU A 141 -4.29 4.23 0.29
N ASP A 142 -5.00 3.12 0.10
CA ASP A 142 -4.55 2.01 -0.73
C ASP A 142 -4.59 2.47 -2.20
N ALA A 143 -3.44 2.90 -2.67
CA ALA A 143 -3.27 3.61 -3.92
C ALA A 143 -2.98 2.65 -5.08
N PRO A 144 -3.10 3.12 -6.33
CA PRO A 144 -2.69 2.34 -7.48
C PRO A 144 -1.23 1.86 -7.41
N PRO A 145 -0.86 0.80 -8.17
CA PRO A 145 0.51 0.30 -8.16
C PRO A 145 1.53 1.33 -8.64
N THR A 146 2.81 1.06 -8.36
CA THR A 146 3.99 1.87 -8.70
C THR A 146 3.99 2.34 -10.16
N GLY A 147 3.65 1.47 -11.12
CA GLY A 147 3.56 1.84 -12.54
C GLY A 147 2.48 2.89 -12.90
N ARG A 148 1.54 3.19 -12.00
CA ARG A 148 0.46 4.19 -12.22
C ARG A 148 0.49 5.34 -11.22
N ILE A 149 1.23 5.22 -10.11
CA ILE A 149 1.11 6.17 -8.98
C ILE A 149 1.52 7.60 -9.34
N GLY A 150 2.61 7.77 -10.12
CA GLY A 150 3.08 9.10 -10.50
C GLY A 150 2.05 9.88 -11.32
N ARG A 151 1.35 9.19 -12.24
CA ARG A 151 0.26 9.77 -13.02
C ARG A 151 -0.96 10.05 -12.15
N PHE A 152 -1.38 9.08 -11.34
CA PHE A 152 -2.55 9.17 -10.47
C PHE A 152 -2.47 10.36 -9.50
N LEU A 153 -1.30 10.61 -8.91
CA LEU A 153 -1.10 11.72 -7.97
C LEU A 153 -0.80 13.06 -8.66
N ASN A 154 -0.47 13.08 -9.96
CA ASN A 154 -0.25 14.29 -10.73
C ASN A 154 -1.55 14.85 -11.32
N VAL A 155 -2.46 15.25 -10.43
CA VAL A 155 -3.82 15.71 -10.75
C VAL A 155 -3.82 16.87 -11.75
N ASN A 156 -2.82 17.75 -11.69
CA ASN A 156 -2.70 18.90 -12.58
C ASN A 156 -2.44 18.51 -14.05
N HIS A 157 -1.69 17.43 -14.28
CA HIS A 157 -1.49 16.89 -15.62
C HIS A 157 -2.80 16.33 -16.18
N GLU A 158 -3.56 15.61 -15.35
CA GLU A 158 -4.82 14.97 -15.76
C GLU A 158 -5.94 15.97 -16.12
N VAL A 159 -6.00 17.13 -15.45
CA VAL A 159 -7.01 18.17 -15.77
C VAL A 159 -6.58 19.19 -16.83
N ALA A 160 -5.31 19.17 -17.26
CA ALA A 160 -4.78 20.18 -18.18
C ALA A 160 -5.54 20.24 -19.51
N GLY A 161 -6.08 19.09 -19.97
CA GLY A 161 -6.90 18.99 -21.18
C GLY A 161 -8.38 19.37 -20.99
N LEU A 162 -8.86 19.52 -19.75
CA LEU A 162 -10.29 19.69 -19.46
C LEU A 162 -10.69 21.15 -19.27
N ALA A 163 -9.92 21.92 -18.51
CA ALA A 163 -10.23 23.33 -18.27
C ALA A 163 -8.98 24.13 -17.88
N LYS A 164 -8.70 25.23 -18.59
CA LYS A 164 -7.60 26.16 -18.26
C LYS A 164 -7.90 27.05 -17.06
N VAL A 165 -9.19 27.29 -16.77
CA VAL A 165 -9.70 28.12 -15.67
C VAL A 165 -11.02 27.56 -15.16
N GLY A 166 -11.36 27.82 -13.89
CA GLY A 166 -12.66 27.45 -13.30
C GLY A 166 -12.56 26.47 -12.12
N PRO A 167 -13.70 26.01 -11.59
CA PRO A 167 -13.77 25.23 -10.35
C PRO A 167 -12.92 23.95 -10.37
N ILE A 168 -12.89 23.22 -11.49
CA ILE A 168 -12.09 22.00 -11.67
C ILE A 168 -10.59 22.30 -11.52
N ARG A 169 -10.10 23.37 -12.16
CA ARG A 169 -8.68 23.76 -12.09
C ARG A 169 -8.30 24.17 -10.67
N ASN A 170 -9.12 24.99 -10.03
CA ASN A 170 -8.89 25.42 -8.65
C ASN A 170 -8.86 24.23 -7.68
N GLN A 171 -9.73 23.24 -7.89
CA GLN A 171 -9.74 22.02 -7.08
C GLN A 171 -8.49 21.17 -7.32
N ALA A 172 -8.07 20.98 -8.56
CA ALA A 172 -6.83 20.26 -8.87
C ALA A 172 -5.61 20.93 -8.24
N ASP A 173 -5.49 22.26 -8.34
CA ASP A 173 -4.41 23.01 -7.70
C ASP A 173 -4.45 22.90 -6.17
N ALA A 174 -5.64 22.88 -5.55
CA ALA A 174 -5.80 22.67 -4.11
C ALA A 174 -5.40 21.25 -3.67
N ILE A 175 -5.77 20.23 -4.45
CA ILE A 175 -5.37 18.83 -4.19
C ILE A 175 -3.86 18.70 -4.30
N MET A 176 -3.26 19.20 -5.38
CA MET A 176 -1.80 19.18 -5.57
C MET A 176 -1.07 19.91 -4.44
N GLY A 177 -1.59 21.06 -3.99
CA GLY A 177 -1.03 21.78 -2.85
C GLY A 177 -1.00 20.94 -1.57
N MET A 178 -2.03 20.14 -1.29
CA MET A 178 -2.04 19.24 -0.14
C MET A 178 -1.10 18.04 -0.33
N LEU A 179 -1.09 17.43 -1.52
CA LEU A 179 -0.23 16.28 -1.83
C LEU A 179 1.27 16.61 -1.69
N ARG A 180 1.67 17.84 -2.01
CA ARG A 180 3.05 18.33 -1.84
C ARG A 180 3.36 18.84 -0.43
N SER A 181 2.35 19.06 0.41
CA SER A 181 2.51 19.64 1.75
C SER A 181 3.01 18.62 2.78
N ASP A 182 3.25 19.07 4.03
CA ASP A 182 3.72 18.20 5.11
C ASP A 182 2.63 17.26 5.65
N VAL A 183 1.40 17.46 5.18
CA VAL A 183 0.25 16.63 5.50
C VAL A 183 0.32 15.28 4.78
N THR A 184 1.04 15.17 3.67
CA THR A 184 1.06 13.96 2.85
C THR A 184 2.40 13.24 2.90
N ARG A 185 2.38 11.91 2.98
CA ARG A 185 3.54 11.04 2.80
C ARG A 185 3.17 9.86 1.89
N VAL A 186 4.07 9.49 0.99
CA VAL A 186 3.92 8.32 0.11
C VAL A 186 4.82 7.19 0.58
N HIS A 187 4.22 6.03 0.86
CA HIS A 187 4.87 4.83 1.33
C HIS A 187 4.90 3.79 0.20
N LEU A 188 6.06 3.18 -0.07
CA LEU A 188 6.23 2.22 -1.16
C LEU A 188 6.49 0.83 -0.60
N VAL A 189 5.59 -0.11 -0.90
CA VAL A 189 5.66 -1.50 -0.49
C VAL A 189 6.38 -2.32 -1.55
N THR A 190 7.48 -2.96 -1.16
CA THR A 190 8.30 -3.81 -2.02
C THR A 190 8.55 -5.17 -1.37
N LEU A 191 8.93 -6.14 -2.19
CA LEU A 191 9.59 -7.37 -1.75
C LEU A 191 11.08 -7.26 -2.13
N LEU A 192 11.95 -8.06 -1.51
CA LEU A 192 13.38 -8.14 -1.88
C LEU A 192 13.57 -9.02 -3.13
N GLU A 193 12.84 -8.67 -4.18
CA GLU A 193 12.93 -9.29 -5.50
C GLU A 193 13.27 -8.21 -6.54
N GLU A 194 13.92 -8.62 -7.63
CA GLU A 194 14.48 -7.71 -8.63
C GLU A 194 13.44 -6.71 -9.20
N MET A 195 12.28 -7.21 -9.62
CA MET A 195 11.24 -6.40 -10.25
C MET A 195 10.49 -5.47 -9.28
N PRO A 196 10.00 -5.92 -8.10
CA PRO A 196 9.49 -5.01 -7.06
C PRO A 196 10.46 -3.90 -6.67
N VAL A 197 11.75 -4.22 -6.48
CA VAL A 197 12.76 -3.23 -6.14
C VAL A 197 12.95 -2.24 -7.28
N GLN A 198 13.11 -2.70 -8.53
CA GLN A 198 13.25 -1.79 -9.66
C GLN A 198 12.07 -0.83 -9.79
N GLU A 199 10.83 -1.31 -9.70
CA GLU A 199 9.65 -0.44 -9.76
C GLU A 199 9.57 0.55 -8.59
N THR A 200 10.09 0.17 -7.43
CA THR A 200 10.17 1.05 -6.26
C THR A 200 11.18 2.18 -6.49
N LEU A 201 12.37 1.87 -7.02
CA LEU A 201 13.38 2.87 -7.38
C LEU A 201 12.82 3.89 -8.39
N ASP A 202 12.19 3.38 -9.46
CA ASP A 202 11.60 4.21 -10.52
C ASP A 202 10.47 5.10 -9.97
N ALA A 203 9.60 4.54 -9.10
CA ALA A 203 8.51 5.28 -8.50
C ALA A 203 9.00 6.37 -7.54
N VAL A 204 10.04 6.12 -6.73
CA VAL A 204 10.66 7.15 -5.89
C VAL A 204 11.15 8.31 -6.75
N GLU A 205 11.91 8.02 -7.81
CA GLU A 205 12.42 9.06 -8.71
C GLU A 205 11.27 9.88 -9.35
N GLN A 206 10.22 9.22 -9.82
CA GLN A 206 9.07 9.89 -10.43
C GLN A 206 8.29 10.76 -9.45
N LEU A 207 8.06 10.28 -8.21
CA LEU A 207 7.31 11.00 -7.19
C LEU A 207 8.08 12.23 -6.71
N GLU A 208 9.40 12.12 -6.53
CA GLU A 208 10.23 13.25 -6.13
C GLU A 208 10.33 14.32 -7.22
N LYS A 209 10.36 13.93 -8.50
CA LYS A 209 10.30 14.86 -9.64
C LYS A 209 9.05 15.75 -9.66
N ILE A 210 7.96 15.34 -8.99
CA ILE A 210 6.72 16.12 -8.89
C ILE A 210 6.50 16.72 -7.49
N ASP A 211 7.56 16.79 -6.68
CA ASP A 211 7.63 17.35 -5.32
C ASP A 211 6.77 16.60 -4.28
N LEU A 212 6.54 15.31 -4.48
CA LEU A 212 5.88 14.47 -3.48
C LEU A 212 6.90 13.91 -2.49
N ARG A 213 6.50 13.86 -1.22
CA ARG A 213 7.37 13.46 -0.13
C ARG A 213 7.23 11.98 0.17
N ILE A 214 8.33 11.25 0.04
CA ILE A 214 8.40 9.85 0.44
C ILE A 214 8.36 9.76 1.98
N GLY A 215 7.55 8.84 2.49
CA GLY A 215 7.44 8.51 3.90
C GLY A 215 8.43 7.40 4.28
N SER A 216 8.13 6.18 3.83
CA SER A 216 8.97 5.01 4.03
C SER A 216 8.92 4.06 2.84
N ILE A 217 9.96 3.26 2.67
CA ILE A 217 9.94 2.04 1.87
C ILE A 217 9.61 0.91 2.83
N VAL A 218 8.52 0.19 2.60
CA VAL A 218 8.11 -0.96 3.41
C VAL A 218 8.55 -2.23 2.69
N VAL A 219 9.59 -2.88 3.19
CA VAL A 219 10.06 -4.19 2.73
C VAL A 219 9.18 -5.23 3.41
N ASN A 220 8.27 -5.81 2.64
CA ASN A 220 7.28 -6.75 3.15
C ASN A 220 7.76 -8.19 3.00
N MET A 221 7.17 -9.10 3.79
CA MET A 221 7.44 -10.54 3.77
C MET A 221 8.91 -10.89 4.00
N VAL A 222 9.58 -10.15 4.89
CA VAL A 222 10.96 -10.44 5.29
C VAL A 222 11.02 -11.81 5.95
N ARG A 223 12.02 -12.61 5.56
CA ARG A 223 12.25 -13.95 6.08
C ARG A 223 13.59 -13.97 6.79
N ASN A 224 13.59 -14.47 8.02
CA ASN A 224 14.82 -14.73 8.75
C ASN A 224 15.49 -16.00 8.22
N SER A 225 16.78 -15.91 7.87
CA SER A 225 17.57 -17.07 7.48
C SER A 225 17.90 -17.91 8.72
N PRO A 226 17.65 -19.24 8.70
CA PRO A 226 18.12 -20.12 9.77
C PRO A 226 19.62 -20.42 9.68
N LEU A 227 20.26 -20.08 8.55
CA LEU A 227 21.70 -20.20 8.35
C LEU A 227 22.40 -18.88 8.70
N ASP A 228 23.48 -18.98 9.46
CA ASP A 228 24.41 -17.86 9.70
C ASP A 228 25.28 -17.56 8.46
N ASP A 229 26.06 -16.48 8.52
CA ASP A 229 26.86 -16.00 7.38
C ASP A 229 27.92 -17.02 6.92
N ASP A 230 28.52 -17.76 7.85
CA ASP A 230 29.52 -18.78 7.53
C ASP A 230 28.87 -19.97 6.80
N ALA A 231 27.73 -20.44 7.29
CA ALA A 231 26.95 -21.50 6.68
C ALA A 231 26.42 -21.07 5.30
N LEU A 232 25.93 -19.84 5.15
CA LEU A 232 25.52 -19.29 3.85
C LEU A 232 26.69 -19.26 2.87
N ALA A 233 27.88 -18.81 3.29
CA ALA A 233 29.07 -18.75 2.44
C ALA A 233 29.56 -20.14 1.99
N LEU A 234 29.39 -21.17 2.84
CA LEU A 234 29.67 -22.56 2.49
C LEU A 234 28.59 -23.12 1.55
N ALA A 235 27.32 -22.83 1.81
CA ALA A 235 26.17 -23.29 1.02
C ALA A 235 26.25 -22.78 -0.43
N VAL A 236 26.51 -21.49 -0.64
CA VAL A 236 26.71 -20.91 -1.99
C VAL A 236 27.80 -21.63 -2.79
N LYS A 237 28.82 -22.18 -2.11
CA LYS A 237 29.94 -22.88 -2.75
C LYS A 237 29.74 -24.40 -2.85
N GLU A 238 28.56 -24.90 -2.46
CA GLU A 238 28.26 -26.34 -2.36
C GLU A 238 29.24 -27.09 -1.43
N LYS A 239 29.66 -26.43 -0.34
CA LYS A 239 30.71 -26.91 0.59
C LYS A 239 30.19 -27.18 2.01
N LEU A 240 28.88 -27.33 2.19
CA LEU A 240 28.33 -27.69 3.49
C LEU A 240 28.86 -29.06 3.94
N PRO A 241 29.31 -29.23 5.20
CA PRO A 241 29.91 -30.49 5.62
C PRO A 241 28.86 -31.60 5.76
N ALA A 242 28.81 -32.54 4.81
CA ALA A 242 27.87 -33.67 4.82
C ALA A 242 27.91 -34.49 6.12
N ALA A 243 29.09 -34.62 6.73
CA ALA A 243 29.25 -35.29 8.02
C ALA A 243 28.54 -34.54 9.17
N GLU A 244 28.50 -33.21 9.15
CA GLU A 244 27.79 -32.40 10.13
C GLU A 244 26.28 -32.50 9.95
N LEU A 245 25.80 -32.37 8.72
CA LEU A 245 24.38 -32.56 8.39
C LEU A 245 23.90 -33.95 8.84
N THR A 246 24.68 -35.00 8.56
CA THR A 246 24.37 -36.37 9.00
C THR A 246 24.30 -36.49 10.53
N ARG A 247 25.24 -35.87 11.25
CA ARG A 247 25.23 -35.86 12.73
C ARG A 247 24.01 -35.12 13.27
N GLY A 248 23.68 -33.97 12.70
CA GLY A 248 22.51 -33.16 13.07
C GLY A 248 21.19 -33.93 12.88
N LEU A 249 21.00 -34.54 11.71
CA LEU A 249 19.81 -35.36 11.41
C LEU A 249 19.65 -36.53 12.39
N LYS A 250 20.75 -37.24 12.68
CA LYS A 250 20.74 -38.33 13.67
C LYS A 250 20.42 -37.84 15.08
N ALA A 251 20.96 -36.69 15.48
CA ALA A 251 20.68 -36.09 16.79
C ALA A 251 19.21 -35.65 16.91
N ALA A 252 18.58 -35.25 15.81
CA ALA A 252 17.15 -34.95 15.73
C ALA A 252 16.24 -36.21 15.65
N GLY A 253 16.81 -37.42 15.68
CA GLY A 253 16.05 -38.67 15.57
C GLY A 253 15.55 -38.98 14.16
N ILE A 254 16.10 -38.32 13.13
CA ILE A 254 15.71 -38.51 11.73
C ILE A 254 16.56 -39.63 11.11
N THR A 255 15.90 -40.60 10.50
CA THR A 255 16.57 -41.68 9.76
C THR A 255 17.17 -41.13 8.47
N VAL A 256 18.49 -41.17 8.37
CA VAL A 256 19.23 -40.66 7.20
C VAL A 256 19.18 -41.69 6.07
N GLY A 257 18.36 -41.43 5.05
CA GLY A 257 18.40 -42.15 3.77
C GLY A 257 19.61 -41.72 2.93
N ALA A 258 19.93 -42.50 1.88
CA ALA A 258 21.11 -42.26 1.03
C ALA A 258 21.12 -40.84 0.41
N ASP A 259 19.94 -40.32 0.05
CA ASP A 259 19.82 -39.08 -0.72
C ASP A 259 19.47 -37.86 0.15
N LEU A 260 19.08 -38.07 1.42
CA LEU A 260 18.53 -37.00 2.27
C LEU A 260 19.56 -35.89 2.55
N VAL A 261 20.82 -36.27 2.76
CA VAL A 261 21.90 -35.30 3.05
C VAL A 261 22.21 -34.44 1.84
N GLU A 262 22.21 -35.05 0.66
CA GLU A 262 22.43 -34.36 -0.61
C GLU A 262 21.27 -33.39 -0.90
N THR A 263 20.03 -33.84 -0.76
CA THR A 263 18.84 -32.98 -0.92
C THR A 263 18.88 -31.78 0.03
N LEU A 264 19.18 -32.00 1.32
CA LEU A 264 19.25 -30.92 2.30
C LEU A 264 20.38 -29.93 1.99
N ALA A 265 21.53 -30.41 1.50
CA ALA A 265 22.63 -29.54 1.08
C ALA A 265 22.24 -28.69 -0.15
N ASN A 266 21.51 -29.27 -1.10
CA ASN A 266 21.00 -28.55 -2.27
C ASN A 266 19.93 -27.51 -1.89
N GLU A 267 18.99 -27.84 -0.99
CA GLU A 267 18.02 -26.87 -0.48
C GLU A 267 18.70 -25.70 0.24
N ALA A 268 19.75 -25.98 1.01
CA ALA A 268 20.55 -24.95 1.66
C ALA A 268 21.33 -24.08 0.65
N HIS A 269 21.83 -24.67 -0.44
CA HIS A 269 22.44 -23.93 -1.55
C HIS A 269 21.44 -22.97 -2.19
N ASP A 270 20.26 -23.46 -2.59
CA ASP A 270 19.20 -22.65 -3.20
C ASP A 270 18.75 -21.51 -2.27
N HIS A 271 18.59 -21.82 -0.97
CA HIS A 271 18.29 -20.81 0.05
C HIS A 271 19.39 -19.74 0.13
N ALA A 272 20.66 -20.14 0.10
CA ALA A 272 21.77 -19.20 0.20
C ALA A 272 21.92 -18.30 -1.04
N ILE A 273 21.64 -18.82 -2.24
CA ILE A 273 21.55 -18.01 -3.47
C ILE A 273 20.42 -16.97 -3.35
N ARG A 274 19.25 -17.39 -2.87
CA ARG A 274 18.12 -16.47 -2.65
C ARG A 274 18.46 -15.38 -1.64
N VAL A 275 19.04 -15.71 -0.49
CA VAL A 275 19.47 -14.73 0.51
C VAL A 275 20.50 -13.76 -0.07
N GLY A 276 21.40 -14.23 -0.93
CA GLY A 276 22.34 -13.37 -1.66
C GLY A 276 21.63 -12.33 -2.54
N LEU A 277 20.65 -12.76 -3.33
CA LEU A 277 19.83 -11.86 -4.16
C LEU A 277 18.98 -10.90 -3.32
N GLU A 278 18.44 -11.35 -2.19
CA GLU A 278 17.69 -10.51 -1.26
C GLU A 278 18.58 -9.41 -0.67
N ARG A 279 19.84 -9.73 -0.30
CA ARG A 279 20.85 -8.77 0.19
C ARG A 279 21.22 -7.74 -0.87
N GLU A 280 21.48 -8.15 -2.11
CA GLU A 280 21.76 -7.21 -3.21
C GLU A 280 20.58 -6.25 -3.45
N ASN A 281 19.36 -6.77 -3.44
CA ASN A 281 18.16 -5.94 -3.58
C ASN A 281 17.94 -5.02 -2.39
N ARG A 282 18.31 -5.45 -1.18
CA ARG A 282 18.29 -4.60 0.02
C ARG A 282 19.29 -3.44 -0.10
N ASP A 283 20.52 -3.70 -0.53
CA ASP A 283 21.53 -2.66 -0.73
C ASP A 283 21.04 -1.58 -1.71
N ARG A 284 20.33 -1.99 -2.77
CA ARG A 284 19.71 -1.06 -3.73
C ARG A 284 18.62 -0.18 -3.10
N ILE A 285 17.79 -0.74 -2.22
CA ILE A 285 16.77 0.03 -1.48
C ILE A 285 17.44 0.99 -0.49
N ASP A 286 18.43 0.53 0.27
CA ASP A 286 19.15 1.35 1.24
C ASP A 286 19.89 2.51 0.57
N ALA A 287 20.39 2.31 -0.66
CA ALA A 287 21.03 3.34 -1.48
C ALA A 287 20.10 4.53 -1.82
N LEU A 288 18.77 4.39 -1.72
CA LEU A 288 17.83 5.51 -1.86
C LEU A 288 17.91 6.52 -0.70
N GLY A 289 18.51 6.13 0.44
CA GLY A 289 18.62 6.98 1.63
C GLY A 289 17.27 7.36 2.24
N LYS A 290 16.23 6.55 2.04
CA LYS A 290 14.89 6.74 2.63
C LYS A 290 14.76 5.92 3.91
N LYS A 291 13.77 6.26 4.74
CA LYS A 291 13.38 5.40 5.87
C LYS A 291 12.93 4.06 5.31
N VAL A 292 13.58 2.97 5.73
CA VAL A 292 13.16 1.60 5.43
C VAL A 292 12.44 1.06 6.65
N VAL A 293 11.34 0.37 6.41
CA VAL A 293 10.54 -0.34 7.39
C VAL A 293 10.41 -1.79 6.94
N GLU A 294 10.56 -2.74 7.85
CA GLU A 294 10.48 -4.16 7.56
C GLU A 294 9.21 -4.76 8.17
N LEU A 295 8.59 -5.68 7.44
CA LEU A 295 7.48 -6.46 7.93
C LEU A 295 7.74 -7.94 7.72
N GLU A 296 7.60 -8.71 8.79
CA GLU A 296 7.87 -10.15 8.75
C GLU A 296 6.83 -10.89 7.91
N LEU A 297 7.26 -11.98 7.28
CA LEU A 297 6.35 -12.90 6.61
C LEU A 297 5.42 -13.57 7.63
N GLN A 298 4.12 -13.52 7.37
CA GLN A 298 3.10 -14.25 8.11
C GLN A 298 2.87 -15.63 7.45
N PRO A 299 3.39 -16.74 8.02
CA PRO A 299 3.42 -18.05 7.34
C PRO A 299 2.04 -18.70 7.21
N GLU A 300 1.12 -18.43 8.15
CA GLU A 300 -0.24 -18.97 8.17
C GLU A 300 -1.21 -18.18 7.28
N GLY A 301 -0.72 -17.16 6.56
CA GLY A 301 -1.52 -16.23 5.77
C GLY A 301 -1.91 -14.96 6.53
N ILE A 302 -2.75 -14.13 5.90
CA ILE A 302 -3.19 -12.86 6.46
C ILE A 302 -4.62 -12.99 6.95
N ASP A 303 -4.79 -13.06 8.26
CA ASP A 303 -6.08 -12.94 8.95
C ASP A 303 -6.15 -11.62 9.74
N HIS A 304 -7.21 -11.45 10.54
CA HIS A 304 -7.34 -10.25 11.38
C HIS A 304 -6.22 -10.14 12.43
N GLY A 305 -5.76 -11.25 13.02
CA GLY A 305 -4.68 -11.25 14.00
C GLY A 305 -3.37 -10.79 13.38
N ALA A 306 -3.01 -11.36 12.23
CA ALA A 306 -1.84 -10.98 11.45
C ALA A 306 -1.84 -9.47 11.11
N LEU A 307 -3.00 -8.86 10.84
CA LEU A 307 -3.07 -7.41 10.60
C LEU A 307 -2.73 -6.59 11.86
N PHE A 308 -3.06 -7.07 13.06
CA PHE A 308 -2.66 -6.40 14.31
C PHE A 308 -1.17 -6.57 14.60
N ASP A 309 -0.61 -7.75 14.32
CA ASP A 309 0.82 -8.02 14.48
C ASP A 309 1.64 -7.09 13.56
N LEU A 310 1.29 -7.03 12.27
CA LEU A 310 1.89 -6.10 11.32
C LEU A 310 1.70 -4.63 11.73
N ALA A 311 0.54 -4.29 12.31
CA ALA A 311 0.31 -2.94 12.83
C ALA A 311 1.20 -2.61 14.03
N GLU A 312 1.56 -3.61 14.84
CA GLU A 312 2.49 -3.47 15.95
C GLU A 312 3.92 -3.25 15.48
N GLU A 313 4.39 -4.05 14.52
CA GLU A 313 5.69 -3.85 13.86
C GLU A 313 5.81 -2.42 13.31
N LEU A 314 4.79 -1.94 12.58
CA LEU A 314 4.74 -0.57 12.06
C LEU A 314 4.80 0.53 13.12
N ARG A 315 4.42 0.26 14.38
CA ARG A 315 4.52 1.24 15.47
C ARG A 315 5.94 1.33 16.05
N HIS A 316 6.67 0.23 16.01
CA HIS A 316 7.98 0.12 16.66
C HIS A 316 9.14 0.60 15.77
N GLU A 317 8.91 0.79 14.47
CA GLU A 317 9.89 1.27 13.49
C GLU A 317 9.77 2.75 13.10
#